data_AF-A0A2N8TNA1-F1
#
_entry.id   AF-A0A2N8TNA1-F1
#
_cell.length_a   1.000
_cell.length_b   1.000
_cell.length_c   1.000
_cell.angle_alpha   90.00
_cell.angle_beta   90.00
_cell.angle_gamma   90.00
#
_symmetry.space_group_name_H-M   'P 1'
#
loop_
_entity.id
_entity.type
_entity.pdbx_description
1 polymer ?
#
loop_
_entity_poly.entity_id
_entity_poly.type
_entity_poly.pdbx_seq_one_letter_code
_entity_poly.pdbx_strand_id
1 'polypeptide(L)'
;NGGGSWGETGWDRLFGSSVGGQISWLIPAALILLVAGLVATGRARRTSATRGAFLVWGGALLTTMLVFSYMQGIFHEYYTVALAPYIAPLIGMGAALLWEKRGKAWASLTLAAAMTATAAWGYVLLNRSSDYLPWLKWLVLVGGLAAALGLVFAGRLGRRLALGAAGLGLVAALAGPAAYTLTTVNEGHTGSIVTAGPAVAGGRGGPGGGGGPGGGFPGGGQNQQGQGQNQQGQGQNQQNGTANGNAQGRQGNGSPGNGFPGGGPNQRGQGPTQPGQGQNQQNAEGGRMGGGVGGLLNGAGVSAEAKKLLETDADQYTWAAAAIGAQNAASYQLATGDPVMAIGGFNGTDPSPTLAQFKKYVADGRIHYLVASGGMGGAMGGSDGASSRITSWVEATFTKVTVGSTTFYDLTQKATS
;
A
#
# COMPACT_ATOMS: atom_id res chain seq x y z
N ASN A 1 -11.63 13.18 -7.61
CA ASN A 1 -10.97 11.85 -7.63
C ASN A 1 -9.49 12.04 -7.36
N GLY A 2 -9.08 11.95 -6.09
CA GLY A 2 -7.72 12.28 -5.63
C GLY A 2 -6.94 11.04 -5.16
N GLY A 3 -7.06 9.92 -5.88
CA GLY A 3 -6.31 8.71 -5.55
C GLY A 3 -4.83 8.88 -5.87
N GLY A 4 -4.05 9.39 -4.92
CA GLY A 4 -2.59 9.33 -4.98
C GLY A 4 -2.10 7.88 -4.88
N SER A 5 -0.78 7.70 -4.80
CA SER A 5 -0.15 6.39 -4.55
C SER A 5 -0.39 5.83 -3.13
N TRP A 6 -1.56 6.09 -2.53
CA TRP A 6 -1.98 5.66 -1.19
C TRP A 6 -3.42 5.10 -1.14
N GLY A 7 -4.00 4.83 -2.33
CA GLY A 7 -5.25 4.09 -2.51
C GLY A 7 -6.43 5.02 -2.75
N GLU A 8 -7.51 4.46 -3.30
CA GLU A 8 -8.73 5.23 -3.54
C GLU A 8 -9.43 5.53 -2.22
N THR A 9 -9.87 6.78 -2.08
CA THR A 9 -10.65 7.23 -0.94
C THR A 9 -12.13 7.15 -1.28
N GLY A 10 -12.94 6.75 -0.31
CA GLY A 10 -14.37 6.53 -0.53
C GLY A 10 -15.01 5.92 0.71
N TRP A 11 -16.34 5.96 0.76
CA TRP A 11 -17.12 5.38 1.86
C TRP A 11 -16.82 3.88 2.03
N ASP A 12 -16.45 3.21 0.93
CA ASP A 12 -16.16 1.78 0.83
C ASP A 12 -14.66 1.43 1.01
N ARG A 13 -13.77 2.41 1.22
CA ARG A 13 -12.31 2.18 1.35
C ARG A 13 -11.98 1.08 2.38
N LEU A 14 -12.63 1.10 3.54
CA LEU A 14 -12.43 0.11 4.60
C LEU A 14 -12.85 -1.31 4.21
N PHE A 15 -13.67 -1.45 3.16
CA PHE A 15 -14.16 -2.71 2.63
C PHE A 15 -13.44 -3.11 1.34
N GLY A 16 -12.59 -2.24 0.76
CA GLY A 16 -11.83 -2.47 -0.46
C GLY A 16 -10.81 -3.61 -0.34
N SER A 17 -10.19 -3.99 -1.47
CA SER A 17 -9.25 -5.13 -1.56
C SER A 17 -8.07 -5.02 -0.59
N SER A 18 -7.51 -3.83 -0.42
CA SER A 18 -6.32 -3.59 0.41
C SER A 18 -6.61 -3.56 1.92
N VAL A 19 -7.69 -2.87 2.33
CA VAL A 19 -7.99 -2.62 3.75
C VAL A 19 -8.95 -3.65 4.33
N GLY A 20 -9.82 -4.24 3.51
CA GLY A 20 -10.90 -5.11 3.98
C GLY A 20 -10.40 -6.25 4.87
N GLY A 21 -9.37 -6.97 4.44
CA GLY A 21 -8.78 -8.08 5.19
C GLY A 21 -8.03 -7.66 6.46
N GLN A 22 -7.80 -6.35 6.66
CA GLN A 22 -6.98 -5.83 7.75
C GLN A 22 -7.83 -5.57 9.01
N ILE A 23 -9.08 -5.13 8.83
CA ILE A 23 -9.92 -4.72 9.98
C ILE A 23 -11.42 -5.02 9.82
N SER A 24 -11.93 -5.17 8.60
CA SER A 24 -13.36 -5.02 8.35
C SER A 24 -14.23 -6.23 8.72
N TRP A 25 -13.60 -7.34 9.11
CA TRP A 25 -14.22 -8.64 9.43
C TRP A 25 -15.50 -8.53 10.26
N LEU A 26 -15.46 -7.76 11.34
CA LEU A 26 -16.56 -7.62 12.30
C LEU A 26 -17.31 -6.29 12.19
N ILE A 27 -16.92 -5.39 11.28
CA ILE A 27 -17.56 -4.09 11.12
C ILE A 27 -19.06 -4.22 10.80
N PRO A 28 -19.50 -5.09 9.85
CA PRO A 28 -20.93 -5.24 9.56
C PRO A 28 -21.76 -5.62 10.80
N ALA A 29 -21.30 -6.58 11.60
CA ALA A 29 -21.97 -6.95 12.84
C ALA A 29 -21.93 -5.82 13.89
N ALA A 30 -20.80 -5.12 14.04
CA ALA A 30 -20.70 -4.01 14.98
C ALA A 30 -21.71 -2.90 14.67
N LEU A 31 -21.94 -2.59 13.39
CA LEU A 31 -22.93 -1.60 12.96
C LEU A 31 -24.36 -2.08 13.23
N ILE A 32 -24.69 -3.34 12.92
CA ILE A 32 -26.00 -3.93 13.22
C ILE A 32 -26.27 -3.89 14.73
N LEU A 33 -25.29 -4.31 15.54
CA LEU A 33 -25.38 -4.37 16.99
C LEU A 33 -25.41 -2.99 17.64
N LEU A 34 -24.74 -2.00 17.06
CA LEU A 34 -24.84 -0.59 17.48
C LEU A 34 -26.28 -0.08 17.31
N VAL A 35 -26.86 -0.24 16.11
CA VAL A 35 -28.24 0.18 15.84
C VAL A 35 -29.21 -0.55 16.76
N ALA A 36 -29.06 -1.87 16.89
CA ALA A 36 -29.92 -2.68 17.76
C ALA A 36 -29.80 -2.27 19.23
N GLY A 37 -28.59 -2.00 19.72
CA GLY A 37 -28.32 -1.53 21.07
C GLY A 37 -28.98 -0.17 21.34
N LEU A 38 -28.89 0.76 20.39
CA LEU A 38 -29.53 2.07 20.48
C LEU A 38 -31.07 1.96 20.45
N VAL A 39 -31.63 1.09 19.61
CA VAL A 39 -33.09 0.82 19.57
C VAL A 39 -33.55 0.19 20.88
N ALA A 40 -32.83 -0.81 21.38
CA ALA A 40 -33.14 -1.50 22.63
C ALA A 40 -33.06 -0.58 23.85
N THR A 41 -32.22 0.46 23.78
CA THR A 41 -32.04 1.48 24.83
C THR A 41 -32.72 2.81 24.50
N GLY A 42 -33.53 2.89 23.44
CA GLY A 42 -34.10 4.15 22.96
C GLY A 42 -35.05 4.83 23.93
N ARG A 43 -35.74 4.05 24.78
CA ARG A 43 -36.60 4.54 25.86
C ARG A 43 -35.87 4.70 27.21
N ALA A 44 -34.57 4.43 27.27
CA ALA A 44 -33.80 4.60 28.48
C ALA A 44 -33.61 6.09 28.80
N ARG A 45 -33.48 6.41 30.10
CA ARG A 45 -33.15 7.77 30.56
C ARG A 45 -31.84 8.24 29.94
N ARG A 46 -31.67 9.55 29.77
CA ARG A 46 -30.43 10.15 29.24
C ARG A 46 -29.18 9.80 30.06
N THR A 47 -29.36 9.47 31.34
CA THR A 47 -28.30 9.04 32.27
C THR A 47 -27.98 7.53 32.20
N SER A 48 -28.61 6.79 31.29
CA SER A 48 -28.33 5.35 31.13
C SER A 48 -26.90 5.11 30.67
N ALA A 49 -26.10 4.43 31.50
CA ALA A 49 -24.75 4.03 31.17
C ALA A 49 -24.70 3.12 29.93
N THR A 50 -25.67 2.19 29.78
CA THR A 50 -25.75 1.31 28.61
C THR A 50 -25.95 2.09 27.31
N ARG A 51 -26.90 3.05 27.30
CA ARG A 51 -27.12 3.90 26.12
C ARG A 51 -25.90 4.78 25.85
N GLY A 52 -25.32 5.37 26.91
CA GLY A 52 -24.09 6.16 26.82
C GLY A 52 -22.94 5.37 26.20
N ALA A 53 -22.75 4.11 26.60
CA ALA A 53 -21.71 3.25 26.05
C ALA A 53 -21.87 3.03 24.54
N PHE A 54 -23.07 2.70 24.06
CA PHE A 54 -23.31 2.56 22.61
C PHE A 54 -23.04 3.87 21.85
N LEU A 55 -23.40 5.03 22.42
CA LEU A 55 -23.14 6.32 21.79
C LEU A 55 -21.64 6.66 21.74
N VAL A 56 -20.90 6.43 22.82
CA VAL A 56 -19.46 6.74 22.88
C VAL A 56 -18.67 5.79 21.97
N TRP A 57 -18.84 4.49 22.12
CA TRP A 57 -18.13 3.49 21.32
C TRP A 57 -18.55 3.52 19.85
N GLY A 58 -19.86 3.64 19.59
CA GLY A 58 -20.41 3.76 18.24
C GLY A 58 -20.03 5.06 17.55
N GLY A 59 -20.10 6.19 18.26
CA GLY A 59 -19.69 7.49 17.74
C GLY A 59 -18.20 7.54 17.40
N ALA A 60 -17.35 7.00 18.28
CA ALA A 60 -15.92 6.88 18.02
C ALA A 60 -15.61 5.97 16.83
N LEU A 61 -16.29 4.81 16.73
CA LEU A 61 -16.18 3.91 15.56
C LEU A 61 -16.53 4.65 14.27
N LEU A 62 -17.74 5.24 14.20
CA LEU A 62 -18.24 5.89 12.98
C LEU A 62 -17.38 7.08 12.56
N THR A 63 -16.94 7.89 13.53
CA THR A 63 -16.06 9.05 13.25
C THR A 63 -14.72 8.58 12.70
N THR A 64 -14.10 7.58 13.35
CA THR A 64 -12.80 7.04 12.90
C THR A 64 -12.92 6.38 11.53
N MET A 65 -14.01 5.63 11.30
CA MET A 65 -14.28 5.03 9.99
C MET A 65 -14.40 6.10 8.91
N LEU A 66 -15.15 7.18 9.17
CA LEU A 66 -15.32 8.28 8.22
C LEU A 66 -13.97 8.96 7.91
N VAL A 67 -13.17 9.24 8.93
CA VAL A 67 -11.83 9.81 8.75
C VAL A 67 -10.96 8.89 7.90
N PHE A 68 -10.93 7.59 8.19
CA PHE A 68 -10.10 6.63 7.43
C PHE A 68 -10.58 6.46 5.98
N SER A 69 -11.89 6.48 5.76
CA SER A 69 -12.50 6.40 4.43
C SER A 69 -12.15 7.61 3.54
N TYR A 70 -12.07 8.81 4.10
CA TYR A 70 -11.93 10.05 3.32
C TYR A 70 -10.57 10.76 3.47
N MET A 71 -9.72 10.38 4.43
CA MET A 71 -8.41 11.01 4.60
C MET A 71 -7.54 10.85 3.34
N GLN A 72 -6.88 11.94 2.97
CA GLN A 72 -5.96 12.03 1.85
C GLN A 72 -4.51 12.07 2.35
N GLY A 73 -3.56 11.82 1.45
CA GLY A 73 -2.14 11.78 1.78
C GLY A 73 -1.66 10.39 2.14
N ILE A 74 -0.64 10.30 3.00
CA ILE A 74 -0.01 9.04 3.39
C ILE A 74 -0.98 8.26 4.28
N PHE A 75 -1.49 7.15 3.75
CA PHE A 75 -2.34 6.22 4.47
C PHE A 75 -1.79 4.82 4.31
N HIS A 76 -1.71 4.11 5.42
CA HIS A 76 -1.32 2.72 5.47
C HIS A 76 -2.41 1.87 6.12
N GLU A 77 -2.54 0.66 5.61
CA GLU A 77 -3.49 -0.35 6.05
C GLU A 77 -3.46 -0.58 7.56
N TYR A 78 -2.27 -0.62 8.16
CA TYR A 78 -2.11 -0.89 9.59
C TYR A 78 -2.69 0.20 10.50
N TYR A 79 -2.89 1.44 10.02
CA TYR A 79 -3.57 2.48 10.80
C TYR A 79 -4.98 2.05 11.22
N THR A 80 -5.60 1.17 10.43
CA THR A 80 -6.96 0.70 10.71
C THR A 80 -7.09 -0.12 11.98
N VAL A 81 -6.00 -0.60 12.57
CA VAL A 81 -6.00 -1.22 13.90
C VAL A 81 -6.62 -0.32 14.97
N ALA A 82 -6.59 1.00 14.78
CA ALA A 82 -7.24 1.98 15.67
C ALA A 82 -8.76 1.78 15.80
N LEU A 83 -9.42 1.07 14.88
CA LEU A 83 -10.85 0.74 14.97
C LEU A 83 -11.13 -0.43 15.93
N ALA A 84 -10.15 -1.31 16.19
CA ALA A 84 -10.31 -2.49 17.03
C ALA A 84 -10.91 -2.21 18.43
N PRO A 85 -10.42 -1.21 19.21
CA PRO A 85 -10.98 -0.92 20.53
C PRO A 85 -12.43 -0.42 20.51
N TYR A 86 -12.97 -0.03 19.34
CA TYR A 86 -14.37 0.38 19.19
C TYR A 86 -15.26 -0.76 18.70
N ILE A 87 -14.74 -1.61 17.80
CA ILE A 87 -15.44 -2.80 17.28
C ILE A 87 -15.69 -3.81 18.42
N ALA A 88 -14.65 -4.16 19.17
CA ALA A 88 -14.72 -5.19 20.20
C ALA A 88 -15.84 -4.98 21.24
N PRO A 89 -15.97 -3.81 21.91
CA PRO A 89 -17.04 -3.60 22.87
C PRO A 89 -18.42 -3.55 22.22
N LEU A 90 -18.57 -3.04 20.99
CA LEU A 90 -19.87 -3.04 20.30
C LEU A 90 -20.36 -4.46 19.98
N ILE A 91 -19.45 -5.33 19.56
CA ILE A 91 -19.75 -6.76 19.39
C ILE A 91 -20.14 -7.37 20.74
N GLY A 92 -19.30 -7.22 21.77
CA GLY A 92 -19.54 -7.84 23.08
C GLY A 92 -20.81 -7.35 23.77
N MET A 93 -20.97 -6.04 23.94
CA MET A 93 -22.14 -5.43 24.60
C MET A 93 -23.42 -5.67 23.80
N GLY A 94 -23.37 -5.51 22.48
CA GLY A 94 -24.53 -5.70 21.61
C GLY A 94 -25.00 -7.15 21.59
N ALA A 95 -24.09 -8.10 21.43
CA ALA A 95 -24.43 -9.52 21.46
C ALA A 95 -24.98 -9.92 22.83
N ALA A 96 -24.36 -9.48 23.94
CA ALA A 96 -24.85 -9.77 25.29
C ALA A 96 -26.26 -9.21 25.54
N LEU A 97 -26.50 -7.94 25.18
CA LEU A 97 -27.80 -7.30 25.34
C LEU A 97 -28.92 -8.03 24.58
N LEU A 98 -28.65 -8.46 23.34
CA LEU A 98 -29.62 -9.19 22.54
C LEU A 98 -29.78 -10.63 23.01
N TRP A 99 -28.70 -11.26 23.50
CA TRP A 99 -28.72 -12.61 24.06
C TRP A 99 -29.62 -12.70 25.29
N GLU A 100 -29.59 -11.71 26.17
CA GLU A 100 -30.53 -11.61 27.29
C GLU A 100 -31.99 -11.52 26.82
N LYS A 101 -32.22 -10.92 25.66
CA LYS A 101 -33.55 -10.74 25.04
C LYS A 101 -33.88 -11.81 24.00
N ARG A 102 -33.10 -12.89 23.86
CA ARG A 102 -33.21 -13.91 22.81
C ARG A 102 -34.57 -14.61 22.70
N GLY A 103 -35.41 -14.52 23.73
CA GLY A 103 -36.82 -14.98 23.67
C GLY A 103 -37.71 -14.10 22.78
N LYS A 104 -37.30 -12.87 22.49
CA LYS A 104 -38.01 -11.94 21.60
C LYS A 104 -37.53 -12.12 20.17
N ALA A 105 -38.46 -12.29 19.23
CA ALA A 105 -38.15 -12.53 17.83
C ALA A 105 -37.22 -11.47 17.21
N TRP A 106 -37.42 -10.19 17.51
CA TRP A 106 -36.56 -9.13 16.97
C TRP A 106 -35.09 -9.28 17.43
N ALA A 107 -34.85 -9.71 18.67
CA ALA A 107 -33.50 -9.84 19.21
C ALA A 107 -32.78 -11.07 18.64
N SER A 108 -33.48 -12.21 18.54
CA SER A 108 -32.93 -13.42 17.92
C SER A 108 -32.66 -13.24 16.43
N LEU A 109 -33.58 -12.59 15.70
CA LEU A 109 -33.39 -12.25 14.29
C LEU A 109 -32.24 -11.27 14.07
N THR A 110 -32.04 -10.31 14.97
CA THR A 110 -30.92 -9.36 14.88
C THR A 110 -29.57 -10.05 15.15
N LEU A 111 -29.49 -10.95 16.14
CA LEU A 111 -28.29 -11.77 16.36
C LEU A 111 -27.98 -12.64 15.14
N ALA A 112 -28.99 -13.29 14.56
CA ALA A 112 -28.85 -14.07 13.34
C ALA A 112 -28.39 -13.18 12.17
N ALA A 113 -28.96 -11.99 11.99
CA ALA A 113 -28.55 -11.06 10.95
C ALA A 113 -27.09 -10.59 11.10
N ALA A 114 -26.64 -10.26 12.32
CA ALA A 114 -25.25 -9.89 12.59
C ALA A 114 -24.29 -11.05 12.29
N MET A 115 -24.66 -12.28 12.66
CA MET A 115 -23.89 -13.48 12.36
C MET A 115 -23.83 -13.76 10.85
N THR A 116 -24.96 -13.69 10.15
CA THR A 116 -25.02 -13.85 8.69
C THR A 116 -24.17 -12.80 7.97
N ALA A 117 -24.25 -11.53 8.38
CA ALA A 117 -23.43 -10.47 7.81
C ALA A 117 -21.93 -10.73 8.02
N THR A 118 -21.54 -11.21 9.20
CA THR A 118 -20.15 -11.56 9.52
C THR A 118 -19.67 -12.77 8.70
N ALA A 119 -20.50 -13.80 8.57
CA ALA A 119 -20.17 -15.01 7.81
C ALA A 119 -20.04 -14.73 6.31
N ALA A 120 -20.98 -13.98 5.74
CA ALA A 120 -20.96 -13.58 4.34
C ALA A 120 -19.77 -12.66 4.04
N TRP A 121 -19.51 -11.69 4.92
CA TRP A 121 -18.37 -10.78 4.73
C TRP A 121 -17.03 -11.50 4.92
N GLY A 122 -16.90 -12.36 5.93
CA GLY A 122 -15.73 -13.20 6.14
C GLY A 122 -15.45 -14.12 4.95
N TYR A 123 -16.49 -14.69 4.33
CA TYR A 123 -16.35 -15.43 3.07
C TYR A 123 -15.82 -14.52 1.94
N VAL A 124 -16.38 -13.33 1.76
CA VAL A 124 -15.92 -12.38 0.73
C VAL A 124 -14.46 -12.04 0.93
N LEU A 125 -14.04 -11.72 2.16
CA LEU A 125 -12.65 -11.40 2.48
C LEU A 125 -11.71 -12.58 2.18
N LEU A 126 -12.05 -13.78 2.67
CA LEU A 126 -11.24 -14.98 2.44
C LEU A 126 -11.21 -15.39 0.97
N ASN A 127 -12.28 -15.14 0.22
CA ASN A 127 -12.33 -15.48 -1.20
C ASN A 127 -11.49 -14.54 -2.09
N ARG A 128 -11.03 -13.38 -1.57
CA ARG A 128 -10.04 -12.54 -2.28
C ARG A 128 -8.66 -13.19 -2.34
N SER A 129 -8.38 -14.10 -1.40
CA SER A 129 -7.22 -14.99 -1.37
C SER A 129 -7.70 -16.44 -1.46
N SER A 130 -8.37 -16.81 -2.55
CA SER A 130 -9.12 -18.08 -2.65
C SER A 130 -8.30 -19.34 -2.40
N ASP A 131 -6.99 -19.27 -2.65
CA ASP A 131 -6.05 -20.38 -2.52
C ASP A 131 -5.46 -20.48 -1.10
N TYR A 132 -5.61 -19.42 -0.29
CA TYR A 132 -5.19 -19.42 1.10
C TYR A 132 -6.23 -20.15 1.96
N LEU A 133 -5.82 -21.30 2.52
CA LEU A 133 -6.68 -22.21 3.29
C LEU A 133 -8.07 -22.37 2.63
N PRO A 134 -8.19 -22.98 1.44
CA PRO A 134 -9.39 -22.90 0.61
C PRO A 134 -10.69 -23.39 1.28
N TRP A 135 -10.56 -24.24 2.31
CA TRP A 135 -11.67 -24.74 3.12
C TRP A 135 -12.20 -23.71 4.13
N LEU A 136 -11.37 -22.75 4.55
CA LEU A 136 -11.68 -21.81 5.65
C LEU A 136 -12.85 -20.90 5.30
N LYS A 137 -12.92 -20.41 4.05
CA LYS A 137 -14.06 -19.59 3.58
C LYS A 137 -15.38 -20.33 3.72
N TRP A 138 -15.39 -21.64 3.43
CA TRP A 138 -16.57 -22.48 3.56
C TRP A 138 -16.89 -22.80 5.02
N LEU A 139 -15.88 -23.03 5.87
CA LEU A 139 -16.10 -23.19 7.31
C LEU A 139 -16.75 -21.93 7.91
N VAL A 140 -16.24 -20.74 7.58
CA VAL A 140 -16.79 -19.47 8.05
C VAL A 140 -18.22 -19.27 7.55
N LEU A 141 -18.47 -19.50 6.25
CA LEU A 141 -19.79 -19.30 5.66
C LEU A 141 -20.82 -20.29 6.20
N VAL A 142 -20.56 -21.60 6.05
CA VAL A 142 -21.51 -22.65 6.43
C VAL A 142 -21.68 -22.71 7.94
N GLY A 143 -20.58 -22.64 8.70
CA GLY A 143 -20.62 -22.60 10.16
C GLY A 143 -21.35 -21.36 10.68
N GLY A 144 -21.11 -20.20 10.09
CA GLY A 144 -21.78 -18.96 10.44
C GLY A 144 -23.28 -18.96 10.11
N LEU A 145 -23.69 -19.50 8.96
CA LEU A 145 -25.11 -19.64 8.60
C LEU A 145 -25.83 -20.66 9.49
N ALA A 146 -25.17 -21.78 9.84
CA ALA A 146 -25.71 -22.75 10.79
C ALA A 146 -25.87 -22.14 12.20
N ALA A 147 -24.87 -21.36 12.65
CA ALA A 147 -24.97 -20.61 13.89
C ALA A 147 -26.12 -19.59 13.84
N ALA A 148 -26.25 -18.82 12.76
CA ALA A 148 -27.33 -17.86 12.57
C ALA A 148 -28.71 -18.53 12.65
N LEU A 149 -28.89 -19.69 12.01
CA LEU A 149 -30.12 -20.48 12.10
C LEU A 149 -30.40 -20.91 13.56
N GLY A 150 -29.39 -21.38 14.28
CA GLY A 150 -29.51 -21.70 15.70
C GLY A 150 -29.89 -20.47 16.55
N LEU A 151 -29.34 -19.30 16.22
CA LEU A 151 -29.64 -18.03 16.91
C LEU A 151 -31.09 -17.58 16.71
N VAL A 152 -31.69 -17.78 15.53
CA VAL A 152 -33.13 -17.50 15.29
C VAL A 152 -34.00 -18.20 16.34
N PHE A 153 -33.64 -19.44 16.68
CA PHE A 153 -34.37 -20.28 17.63
C PHE A 153 -33.76 -20.28 19.04
N ALA A 154 -32.77 -19.45 19.34
CA ALA A 154 -32.04 -19.49 20.62
C ALA A 154 -32.94 -19.31 21.87
N GLY A 155 -34.08 -18.63 21.73
CA GLY A 155 -35.08 -18.51 22.79
C GLY A 155 -35.98 -19.73 22.99
N ARG A 156 -36.05 -20.64 22.00
CA ARG A 156 -36.86 -21.87 22.00
C ARG A 156 -36.03 -23.14 22.19
N LEU A 157 -34.73 -23.07 21.92
CA LEU A 157 -33.80 -24.17 22.11
C LEU A 157 -33.44 -24.37 23.59
N GLY A 158 -33.14 -25.61 23.97
CA GLY A 158 -32.53 -25.89 25.28
C GLY A 158 -31.17 -25.20 25.43
N ARG A 159 -30.78 -24.88 26.68
CA ARG A 159 -29.56 -24.11 27.00
C ARG A 159 -28.31 -24.62 26.29
N ARG A 160 -28.13 -25.94 26.22
CA ARG A 160 -26.96 -26.57 25.58
C ARG A 160 -26.90 -26.27 24.08
N LEU A 161 -28.02 -26.39 23.37
CA LEU A 161 -28.09 -26.12 21.93
C LEU A 161 -27.92 -24.63 21.62
N ALA A 162 -28.53 -23.76 22.43
CA ALA A 162 -28.34 -22.31 22.28
C ALA A 162 -26.86 -21.92 22.47
N LEU A 163 -26.20 -22.41 23.52
CA LEU A 163 -24.78 -22.17 23.74
C LEU A 163 -23.90 -22.78 22.64
N GLY A 164 -24.29 -23.94 22.11
CA GLY A 164 -23.61 -24.54 20.95
C GLY A 164 -23.70 -23.65 19.71
N ALA A 165 -24.87 -23.09 19.40
CA ALA A 165 -25.03 -22.13 18.30
C ALA A 165 -24.20 -20.86 18.50
N ALA A 166 -24.17 -20.32 19.72
CA ALA A 166 -23.33 -19.17 20.05
C ALA A 166 -21.83 -19.47 19.93
N GLY A 167 -21.39 -20.63 20.43
CA GLY A 167 -20.00 -21.09 20.33
C GLY A 167 -19.57 -21.30 18.88
N LEU A 168 -20.42 -21.94 18.07
CA LEU A 168 -20.17 -22.10 16.63
C LEU A 168 -20.07 -20.73 15.92
N GLY A 169 -20.93 -19.79 16.28
CA GLY A 169 -20.89 -18.42 15.75
C GLY A 169 -19.59 -17.69 16.09
N LEU A 170 -19.10 -17.83 17.34
CA LEU A 170 -17.81 -17.26 17.75
C LEU A 170 -16.65 -17.87 16.96
N VAL A 171 -16.62 -19.20 16.79
CA VAL A 171 -15.60 -19.88 15.99
C VAL A 171 -15.64 -19.38 14.55
N ALA A 172 -16.81 -19.35 13.92
CA ALA A 172 -16.97 -18.88 12.54
C ALA A 172 -16.56 -17.41 12.36
N ALA A 173 -16.93 -16.52 13.31
CA ALA A 173 -16.60 -15.10 13.26
C ALA A 173 -15.11 -14.81 13.42
N LEU A 174 -14.38 -15.63 14.20
CA LEU A 174 -12.98 -15.39 14.54
C LEU A 174 -11.99 -16.22 13.73
N ALA A 175 -12.43 -17.29 13.04
CA ALA A 175 -11.54 -18.18 12.31
C ALA A 175 -10.72 -17.46 11.21
N GLY A 176 -11.35 -16.55 10.45
CA GLY A 176 -10.66 -15.73 9.44
C GLY A 176 -9.60 -14.80 10.03
N PRO A 177 -9.97 -13.89 10.96
CA PRO A 177 -9.01 -13.03 11.65
C PRO A 177 -7.88 -13.79 12.36
N ALA A 178 -8.20 -14.94 12.99
CA ALA A 178 -7.22 -15.78 13.65
C ALA A 178 -6.22 -16.38 12.65
N ALA A 179 -6.68 -16.87 11.50
CA ALA A 179 -5.80 -17.36 10.44
C ALA A 179 -4.85 -16.26 9.94
N TYR A 180 -5.39 -15.07 9.63
CA TYR A 180 -4.57 -13.92 9.21
C TYR A 180 -3.55 -13.52 10.29
N THR A 181 -3.95 -13.53 11.56
CA THR A 181 -3.05 -13.26 12.69
C THR A 181 -1.91 -14.30 12.75
N LEU A 182 -2.24 -15.59 12.66
CA LEU A 182 -1.24 -16.66 12.71
C LEU A 182 -0.26 -16.58 11.54
N THR A 183 -0.72 -16.29 10.33
CA THR A 183 0.16 -16.04 9.17
C THR A 183 1.08 -14.86 9.43
N THR A 184 0.53 -13.74 9.90
CA THR A 184 1.31 -12.52 10.16
C THR A 184 2.39 -12.72 11.23
N VAL A 185 2.10 -13.48 12.29
CA VAL A 185 3.07 -13.72 13.38
C VAL A 185 4.15 -14.73 12.99
N ASN A 186 3.84 -15.65 12.06
CA ASN A 186 4.78 -16.70 11.63
C ASN A 186 5.68 -16.30 10.46
N GLU A 187 5.42 -15.15 9.81
CA GLU A 187 6.19 -14.66 8.67
C GLU A 187 7.09 -13.48 9.07
N GLY A 188 8.33 -13.50 8.59
CA GLY A 188 9.24 -12.37 8.74
C GLY A 188 8.81 -11.22 7.81
N HIS A 189 8.74 -10.01 8.35
CA HIS A 189 8.33 -8.82 7.59
C HIS A 189 9.50 -7.85 7.43
N THR A 190 9.64 -7.28 6.23
CA THR A 190 10.64 -6.25 5.91
C THR A 190 9.98 -5.07 5.20
N GLY A 191 10.60 -3.90 5.28
CA GLY A 191 10.08 -2.67 4.69
C GLY A 191 9.10 -1.91 5.60
N SER A 192 8.51 -0.85 5.05
CA SER A 192 7.68 0.10 5.81
C SER A 192 6.18 -0.16 5.73
N ILE A 193 5.75 -1.11 4.88
CA ILE A 193 4.35 -1.48 4.70
C ILE A 193 4.17 -2.94 5.10
N VAL A 194 3.62 -3.14 6.29
CA VAL A 194 3.25 -4.46 6.82
C VAL A 194 1.73 -4.61 6.75
N THR A 195 1.28 -5.69 6.12
CA THR A 195 -0.13 -6.07 6.00
C THR A 195 -0.37 -7.41 6.65
N ALA A 196 -1.49 -7.59 7.33
CA ALA A 196 -1.86 -8.85 7.94
C ALA A 196 -2.40 -9.86 6.91
N GLY A 197 -2.05 -11.12 7.10
CA GLY A 197 -2.54 -12.26 6.30
C GLY A 197 -1.81 -12.47 4.97
N PRO A 198 -2.31 -13.38 4.12
CA PRO A 198 -1.72 -13.67 2.81
C PRO A 198 -1.77 -12.46 1.88
N ALA A 199 -0.89 -12.44 0.88
CA ALA A 199 -0.97 -11.48 -0.21
C ALA A 199 -2.31 -11.62 -0.97
N VAL A 200 -2.96 -10.48 -1.24
CA VAL A 200 -4.23 -10.41 -1.98
C VAL A 200 -4.00 -9.62 -3.26
N ALA A 201 -4.55 -10.10 -4.37
CA ALA A 201 -4.51 -9.39 -5.65
C ALA A 201 -5.13 -7.98 -5.52
N GLY A 202 -4.40 -6.94 -5.90
CA GLY A 202 -4.83 -5.54 -5.76
C GLY A 202 -4.72 -4.96 -4.35
N GLY A 203 -4.10 -5.66 -3.41
CA GLY A 203 -3.65 -5.08 -2.13
C GLY A 203 -2.26 -4.45 -2.27
N ARG A 204 -1.97 -3.41 -1.47
CA ARG A 204 -0.62 -2.83 -1.33
C ARG A 204 0.23 -3.74 -0.43
N GLY A 205 0.50 -4.97 -0.87
CA GLY A 205 1.47 -5.84 -0.20
C GLY A 205 2.88 -5.31 -0.46
N GLY A 206 3.67 -5.12 0.61
CA GLY A 206 5.10 -4.84 0.48
C GLY A 206 5.83 -5.99 -0.24
N PRO A 207 6.91 -5.72 -0.98
CA PRO A 207 7.68 -6.76 -1.64
C PRO A 207 8.44 -7.57 -0.59
N GLY A 208 7.88 -8.70 -0.14
CA GLY A 208 8.52 -9.54 0.86
C GLY A 208 7.89 -10.89 1.19
N GLY A 209 6.69 -11.22 0.70
CA GLY A 209 6.02 -12.49 0.99
C GLY A 209 5.81 -13.36 -0.24
N GLY A 210 6.65 -14.39 -0.44
CA GLY A 210 6.31 -15.52 -1.33
C GLY A 210 7.47 -16.16 -2.12
N GLY A 211 8.12 -17.18 -1.51
CA GLY A 211 8.45 -18.48 -2.13
C GLY A 211 9.51 -18.59 -3.23
N GLY A 212 10.60 -19.32 -2.94
CA GLY A 212 11.28 -20.15 -3.95
C GLY A 212 10.87 -21.63 -3.80
N PRO A 213 11.34 -22.58 -4.63
CA PRO A 213 12.02 -22.46 -5.92
C PRO A 213 11.27 -23.17 -7.07
N GLY A 214 11.41 -22.65 -8.30
CA GLY A 214 11.15 -23.40 -9.53
C GLY A 214 9.91 -22.96 -10.32
N GLY A 215 10.12 -22.56 -11.58
CA GLY A 215 9.02 -22.28 -12.51
C GLY A 215 9.40 -21.47 -13.75
N GLY A 216 10.20 -22.10 -14.63
CA GLY A 216 10.18 -21.94 -16.10
C GLY A 216 9.97 -20.56 -16.76
N PHE A 217 11.03 -20.09 -17.43
CA PHE A 217 10.95 -19.17 -18.56
C PHE A 217 9.91 -19.62 -19.61
N PRO A 218 9.18 -18.68 -20.25
CA PRO A 218 8.72 -18.87 -21.62
C PRO A 218 9.47 -17.91 -22.54
N GLY A 219 10.65 -18.36 -22.99
CA GLY A 219 11.30 -17.87 -24.19
C GLY A 219 11.37 -19.03 -25.18
N GLY A 220 10.80 -18.86 -26.37
CA GLY A 220 10.87 -19.88 -27.42
C GLY A 220 9.78 -19.73 -28.47
N GLY A 221 10.00 -18.82 -29.42
CA GLY A 221 9.24 -18.79 -30.66
C GLY A 221 9.44 -20.08 -31.43
N GLN A 222 8.34 -20.71 -31.81
CA GLN A 222 8.35 -21.91 -32.63
C GLN A 222 7.98 -21.52 -34.07
N ASN A 223 8.98 -21.70 -34.94
CA ASN A 223 8.83 -21.74 -36.38
C ASN A 223 7.76 -22.76 -36.78
N GLN A 224 6.77 -22.33 -37.56
CA GLN A 224 6.10 -23.21 -38.50
C GLN A 224 6.24 -22.63 -39.91
N GLN A 225 6.94 -23.42 -40.72
CA GLN A 225 7.14 -23.26 -42.15
C GLN A 225 5.81 -23.44 -42.90
N GLY A 226 5.62 -22.63 -43.94
CA GLY A 226 4.55 -22.79 -44.92
C GLY A 226 4.77 -21.87 -46.12
N GLN A 227 5.57 -22.33 -47.07
CA GLN A 227 5.68 -21.76 -48.42
C GLN A 227 4.40 -22.07 -49.24
N GLY A 228 3.99 -21.18 -50.14
CA GLY A 228 3.11 -21.55 -51.26
C GLY A 228 2.24 -20.42 -51.82
N GLN A 229 2.48 -20.06 -53.08
CA GLN A 229 1.85 -19.00 -53.87
C GLN A 229 0.44 -19.33 -54.42
N ASN A 230 -0.28 -18.26 -54.79
CA ASN A 230 -1.22 -18.10 -55.92
C ASN A 230 -2.60 -18.79 -55.90
N GLN A 231 -3.70 -18.00 -55.84
CA GLN A 231 -4.59 -17.66 -56.99
C GLN A 231 -5.91 -16.99 -56.54
N GLN A 232 -6.34 -15.99 -57.35
CA GLN A 232 -7.71 -15.61 -57.79
C GLN A 232 -8.90 -16.00 -56.88
N GLY A 233 -9.88 -15.17 -56.53
CA GLY A 233 -10.44 -13.94 -57.09
C GLY A 233 -11.98 -14.04 -56.98
N GLN A 234 -12.67 -13.02 -56.48
CA GLN A 234 -14.05 -12.60 -56.82
C GLN A 234 -14.58 -11.65 -55.73
N GLY A 235 -14.99 -10.46 -56.16
CA GLY A 235 -15.71 -9.51 -55.31
C GLY A 235 -17.22 -9.73 -55.37
N GLN A 236 -17.94 -9.17 -54.40
CA GLN A 236 -19.25 -8.59 -54.63
C GLN A 236 -19.60 -7.54 -53.57
N ASN A 237 -20.12 -6.43 -54.10
CA ASN A 237 -20.68 -5.23 -53.49
C ASN A 237 -21.59 -5.45 -52.27
N GLN A 238 -21.53 -4.50 -51.32
CA GLN A 238 -22.71 -3.71 -50.95
C GLN A 238 -22.33 -2.38 -50.27
N GLN A 239 -22.89 -1.30 -50.81
CA GLN A 239 -22.75 0.09 -50.40
C GLN A 239 -24.16 0.68 -50.24
N ASN A 240 -24.25 1.77 -49.45
CA ASN A 240 -25.42 2.59 -49.06
C ASN A 240 -26.34 1.97 -47.97
N GLY A 241 -26.67 2.65 -46.86
CA GLY A 241 -26.52 4.05 -46.46
C GLY A 241 -27.88 4.70 -46.21
N THR A 242 -28.18 5.12 -44.97
CA THR A 242 -29.12 6.23 -44.69
C THR A 242 -28.92 6.77 -43.28
N ALA A 243 -29.04 8.09 -43.16
CA ALA A 243 -28.77 8.92 -42.00
C ALA A 243 -30.03 9.30 -41.21
N ASN A 244 -29.87 9.53 -39.90
CA ASN A 244 -30.52 10.55 -39.05
C ASN A 244 -30.01 10.31 -37.61
N GLY A 245 -29.50 11.25 -36.81
CA GLY A 245 -29.82 12.66 -36.66
C GLY A 245 -30.41 12.85 -35.25
N ASN A 246 -29.59 13.25 -34.27
CA ASN A 246 -30.00 14.17 -33.19
C ASN A 246 -28.83 14.58 -32.29
N ALA A 247 -28.57 15.89 -32.30
CA ALA A 247 -27.68 16.62 -31.42
C ALA A 247 -28.51 17.56 -30.54
N GLN A 248 -28.24 17.54 -29.23
CA GLN A 248 -28.57 18.56 -28.22
C GLN A 248 -27.47 18.37 -27.16
N GLY A 249 -26.57 19.29 -26.83
CA GLY A 249 -26.69 20.74 -26.79
C GLY A 249 -26.70 21.18 -25.32
N ARG A 250 -25.53 21.24 -24.66
CA ARG A 250 -25.35 22.05 -23.44
C ARG A 250 -23.94 22.64 -23.37
N GLN A 251 -23.93 23.97 -23.36
CA GLN A 251 -22.81 24.90 -23.39
C GLN A 251 -22.46 25.40 -21.98
N GLY A 252 -21.21 25.83 -21.81
CA GLY A 252 -20.72 26.74 -20.76
C GLY A 252 -20.06 26.02 -19.57
N ASN A 253 -18.87 26.37 -19.08
CA ASN A 253 -18.07 27.59 -19.21
C ASN A 253 -16.59 27.26 -18.90
N GLY A 254 -15.65 27.82 -19.67
CA GLY A 254 -14.21 27.67 -19.48
C GLY A 254 -13.54 28.92 -18.90
N SER A 255 -12.30 28.78 -18.44
CA SER A 255 -11.28 29.83 -18.27
C SER A 255 -9.88 29.22 -18.03
N PRO A 256 -8.76 29.91 -18.39
CA PRO A 256 -7.79 29.38 -19.37
C PRO A 256 -6.28 29.46 -18.98
N GLY A 257 -5.42 28.87 -19.85
CA GLY A 257 -3.98 29.21 -20.07
C GLY A 257 -2.99 28.43 -19.18
N ASN A 258 -1.82 27.93 -19.63
CA ASN A 258 -0.90 28.34 -20.69
C ASN A 258 -0.17 27.13 -21.32
N GLY A 259 -0.08 27.10 -22.64
CA GLY A 259 0.89 26.31 -23.41
C GLY A 259 1.85 27.25 -24.15
N PHE A 260 3.11 26.83 -24.30
CA PHE A 260 4.10 27.50 -25.15
C PHE A 260 4.33 26.70 -26.45
N PRO A 261 4.62 27.35 -27.59
CA PRO A 261 4.61 26.76 -28.92
C PRO A 261 6.02 26.38 -29.44
N GLY A 262 6.05 25.44 -30.38
CA GLY A 262 7.26 25.07 -31.14
C GLY A 262 7.55 25.94 -32.37
N GLY A 263 8.76 25.78 -32.92
CA GLY A 263 9.20 26.27 -34.24
C GLY A 263 10.43 25.48 -34.72
N GLY A 264 10.38 24.92 -35.94
CA GLY A 264 11.41 24.04 -36.58
C GLY A 264 12.58 24.80 -37.25
N PRO A 265 13.18 24.35 -38.40
CA PRO A 265 13.00 23.12 -39.19
C PRO A 265 14.30 22.42 -39.69
N ASN A 266 14.10 21.30 -40.40
CA ASN A 266 15.02 20.41 -41.13
C ASN A 266 16.22 21.02 -41.91
N GLN A 267 17.35 20.31 -41.94
CA GLN A 267 18.29 20.25 -43.08
C GLN A 267 18.73 18.82 -43.40
N ARG A 268 18.68 18.49 -44.70
CA ARG A 268 19.17 17.29 -45.38
C ARG A 268 20.70 17.32 -45.56
N GLY A 269 21.35 16.16 -45.50
CA GLY A 269 22.68 15.91 -46.06
C GLY A 269 22.84 14.43 -46.45
N GLN A 270 23.40 14.17 -47.64
CA GLN A 270 23.34 12.92 -48.42
C GLN A 270 24.63 12.07 -48.30
N GLY A 271 24.48 10.74 -48.15
CA GLY A 271 25.28 9.59 -48.67
C GLY A 271 26.82 9.51 -48.53
N PRO A 272 27.49 8.39 -48.93
CA PRO A 272 26.98 7.13 -49.51
C PRO A 272 27.46 5.83 -48.81
N THR A 273 26.80 4.72 -49.15
CA THR A 273 27.09 3.32 -48.82
C THR A 273 28.25 2.71 -49.63
N GLN A 274 29.08 1.84 -49.00
CA GLN A 274 29.74 0.70 -49.66
C GLN A 274 29.92 -0.51 -48.71
N PRO A 275 30.03 -1.76 -49.23
CA PRO A 275 29.74 -2.99 -48.49
C PRO A 275 30.96 -3.88 -48.15
N GLY A 276 30.84 -4.60 -47.02
CA GLY A 276 31.35 -5.96 -46.84
C GLY A 276 32.77 -6.17 -46.29
N GLN A 277 32.89 -6.82 -45.12
CA GLN A 277 33.70 -8.04 -44.88
C GLN A 277 33.63 -8.44 -43.39
N GLY A 278 33.59 -9.75 -43.13
CA GLY A 278 33.26 -10.32 -41.83
C GLY A 278 34.44 -10.51 -40.86
N GLN A 279 34.08 -11.18 -39.75
CA GLN A 279 34.94 -11.79 -38.71
C GLN A 279 35.56 -10.86 -37.66
N ASN A 280 34.93 -10.78 -36.49
CA ASN A 280 35.41 -11.39 -35.24
C ASN A 280 34.65 -10.77 -34.05
N GLN A 281 33.73 -11.55 -33.48
CA GLN A 281 33.14 -11.26 -32.17
C GLN A 281 34.15 -11.64 -31.09
N GLN A 282 34.79 -10.64 -30.48
CA GLN A 282 35.44 -10.75 -29.19
C GLN A 282 34.85 -9.68 -28.26
N ASN A 283 34.27 -10.17 -27.16
CA ASN A 283 34.12 -9.53 -25.85
C ASN A 283 33.93 -8.01 -25.81
N ALA A 284 32.67 -7.60 -25.64
CA ALA A 284 32.33 -6.36 -24.95
C ALA A 284 31.20 -6.65 -23.95
N GLU A 285 31.59 -6.76 -22.68
CA GLU A 285 30.69 -6.77 -21.52
C GLU A 285 29.91 -5.45 -21.49
N GLY A 286 28.67 -5.49 -22.00
CA GLY A 286 27.71 -4.42 -21.87
C GLY A 286 27.22 -4.32 -20.43
N GLY A 287 27.79 -3.37 -19.69
CA GLY A 287 27.42 -3.05 -18.31
C GLY A 287 25.93 -2.76 -18.15
N ARG A 288 25.24 -3.66 -17.44
CA ARG A 288 23.93 -3.38 -16.84
C ARG A 288 24.20 -2.68 -15.50
N MET A 289 24.12 -1.34 -15.50
CA MET A 289 24.02 -0.54 -14.27
C MET A 289 22.70 -0.88 -13.57
N GLY A 290 22.75 -1.83 -12.63
CA GLY A 290 21.64 -2.21 -11.77
C GLY A 290 22.11 -2.24 -10.32
N GLY A 291 22.36 -1.06 -9.73
CA GLY A 291 22.60 -0.88 -8.31
C GLY A 291 21.39 -0.25 -7.65
N GLY A 292 20.86 -0.89 -6.60
CA GLY A 292 19.53 -0.64 -6.05
C GLY A 292 19.31 0.77 -5.51
N VAL A 293 18.58 1.57 -6.28
CA VAL A 293 18.05 2.86 -5.85
C VAL A 293 16.90 2.62 -4.85
N GLY A 294 17.09 3.02 -3.60
CA GLY A 294 16.05 2.99 -2.57
C GLY A 294 14.85 3.84 -2.96
N GLY A 295 13.65 3.29 -2.84
CA GLY A 295 12.39 4.01 -3.04
C GLY A 295 11.85 4.61 -1.74
N LEU A 296 10.79 5.42 -1.82
CA LEU A 296 10.18 6.04 -0.63
C LEU A 296 9.82 5.04 0.48
N LEU A 297 9.47 3.82 0.10
CA LEU A 297 9.01 2.76 1.00
C LEU A 297 10.09 1.73 1.36
N ASN A 298 11.11 1.61 0.51
CA ASN A 298 12.19 0.64 0.64
C ASN A 298 13.51 1.41 0.67
N GLY A 299 14.16 1.49 1.83
CA GLY A 299 15.44 2.19 1.96
C GLY A 299 16.51 1.68 0.99
N ALA A 300 17.62 2.41 0.86
CA ALA A 300 18.71 2.05 -0.04
C ALA A 300 19.31 0.66 0.29
N GLY A 301 19.70 -0.07 -0.76
CA GLY A 301 20.57 -1.24 -0.60
C GLY A 301 22.01 -0.78 -0.38
N VAL A 302 22.60 -1.13 0.76
CA VAL A 302 23.97 -0.71 1.10
C VAL A 302 24.95 -1.81 0.72
N SER A 303 25.85 -1.53 -0.24
CA SER A 303 26.89 -2.48 -0.63
C SER A 303 27.98 -2.60 0.43
N ALA A 304 28.74 -3.70 0.42
CA ALA A 304 29.84 -3.89 1.38
C ALA A 304 30.91 -2.79 1.25
N GLU A 305 31.15 -2.30 0.04
CA GLU A 305 32.10 -1.23 -0.25
C GLU A 305 31.58 0.13 0.25
N ALA A 306 30.29 0.42 0.06
CA ALA A 306 29.65 1.61 0.62
C ALA A 306 29.68 1.60 2.14
N LYS A 307 29.40 0.45 2.77
CA LYS A 307 29.53 0.26 4.22
C LYS A 307 30.95 0.57 4.68
N LYS A 308 31.96 -0.07 4.07
CA LYS A 308 33.36 0.11 4.42
C LYS A 308 33.84 1.56 4.26
N LEU A 309 33.39 2.25 3.21
CA LEU A 309 33.67 3.68 3.03
C LEU A 309 33.17 4.49 4.22
N LEU A 310 31.92 4.26 4.64
CA LEU A 310 31.30 5.02 5.73
C LEU A 310 31.88 4.69 7.12
N GLU A 311 32.33 3.45 7.35
CA GLU A 311 33.00 3.05 8.59
C GLU A 311 34.40 3.67 8.74
N THR A 312 35.00 4.17 7.65
CA THR A 312 36.34 4.76 7.68
C THR A 312 36.30 6.10 8.42
N ASP A 313 37.01 6.16 9.55
CA ASP A 313 37.10 7.32 10.44
C ASP A 313 35.75 7.82 10.99
N ALA A 314 34.73 6.95 11.03
CA ALA A 314 33.36 7.31 11.43
C ALA A 314 33.29 7.92 12.84
N ASP A 315 34.16 7.49 13.75
CA ASP A 315 34.26 7.95 15.14
C ASP A 315 34.74 9.41 15.28
N GLN A 316 35.31 9.98 14.22
CA GLN A 316 35.73 11.40 14.18
C GLN A 316 34.57 12.36 13.90
N TYR A 317 33.41 11.85 13.47
CA TYR A 317 32.26 12.66 13.05
C TYR A 317 31.07 12.43 13.96
N THR A 318 30.20 13.46 14.07
CA THR A 318 28.88 13.24 14.70
C THR A 318 28.01 12.35 13.81
N TRP A 319 28.15 12.48 12.49
CA TRP A 319 27.45 11.69 11.50
C TRP A 319 28.44 11.19 10.42
N ALA A 320 28.54 9.87 10.28
CA ALA A 320 29.36 9.25 9.23
C ALA A 320 28.84 9.61 7.83
N ALA A 321 27.52 9.84 7.69
CA ALA A 321 26.96 10.40 6.48
C ALA A 321 25.69 11.22 6.76
N ALA A 322 25.27 11.99 5.76
CA ALA A 322 23.91 12.51 5.63
C ALA A 322 23.25 11.93 4.36
N ALA A 323 21.94 11.70 4.41
CA ALA A 323 21.18 11.20 3.27
C ALA A 323 19.81 11.90 3.16
N ILE A 324 19.35 12.12 1.92
CA ILE A 324 18.00 12.63 1.68
C ILE A 324 16.98 11.51 1.93
N GLY A 325 16.00 11.80 2.80
CA GLY A 325 14.97 10.86 3.19
C GLY A 325 15.37 9.97 4.37
N ALA A 326 14.50 9.88 5.38
CA ALA A 326 14.74 9.11 6.59
C ALA A 326 14.93 7.61 6.31
N GLN A 327 14.25 7.06 5.30
CA GLN A 327 14.40 5.66 4.90
C GLN A 327 15.79 5.35 4.35
N ASN A 328 16.36 6.26 3.56
CA ASN A 328 17.72 6.10 3.04
C ASN A 328 18.75 6.24 4.16
N ALA A 329 18.61 7.25 5.02
CA ALA A 329 19.48 7.41 6.19
C ALA A 329 19.46 6.16 7.10
N ALA A 330 18.28 5.61 7.37
CA ALA A 330 18.10 4.41 8.17
C ALA A 330 18.84 3.19 7.58
N SER A 331 18.80 3.00 6.25
CA SER A 331 19.52 1.90 5.59
C SER A 331 21.03 1.96 5.86
N TYR A 332 21.66 3.12 5.68
CA TYR A 332 23.10 3.27 5.94
C TYR A 332 23.44 3.15 7.43
N GLN A 333 22.60 3.71 8.30
CA GLN A 333 22.79 3.59 9.75
C GLN A 333 22.68 2.14 10.23
N LEU A 334 21.72 1.35 9.74
CA LEU A 334 21.59 -0.06 10.11
C LEU A 334 22.72 -0.92 9.53
N ALA A 335 23.21 -0.59 8.34
CA ALA A 335 24.30 -1.34 7.72
C ALA A 335 25.65 -1.12 8.41
N THR A 336 25.94 0.12 8.82
CA THR A 336 27.21 0.53 9.43
C THR A 336 27.19 0.38 10.96
N GLY A 337 26.05 0.66 11.60
CA GLY A 337 25.98 0.87 13.04
C GLY A 337 26.28 2.31 13.47
N ASP A 338 26.62 3.18 12.52
CA ASP A 338 27.06 4.56 12.77
C ASP A 338 25.93 5.58 12.55
N PRO A 339 25.97 6.74 13.21
CA PRO A 339 24.95 7.76 13.04
C PRO A 339 24.91 8.31 11.60
N VAL A 340 23.71 8.32 11.00
CA VAL A 340 23.47 8.92 9.68
C VAL A 340 22.39 9.98 9.79
N MET A 341 22.68 11.21 9.34
CA MET A 341 21.73 12.31 9.37
C MET A 341 20.66 12.15 8.28
N ALA A 342 19.39 12.11 8.68
CA ALA A 342 18.27 12.23 7.76
C ALA A 342 18.03 13.71 7.39
N ILE A 343 18.05 14.02 6.10
CA ILE A 343 17.66 15.33 5.56
C ILE A 343 16.25 15.23 4.99
N GLY A 344 15.36 16.12 5.43
CA GLY A 344 14.03 16.27 4.86
C GLY A 344 12.96 15.29 5.36
N GLY A 345 13.20 14.57 6.46
CA GLY A 345 12.21 13.66 7.03
C GLY A 345 11.89 12.47 6.11
N PHE A 346 10.70 11.90 6.21
CA PHE A 346 10.33 10.69 5.46
C PHE A 346 10.36 10.88 3.94
N ASN A 347 9.77 11.97 3.43
CA ASN A 347 9.64 12.26 1.99
C ASN A 347 10.71 13.22 1.44
N GLY A 348 11.67 13.66 2.24
CA GLY A 348 12.65 14.67 1.81
C GLY A 348 12.13 16.11 1.78
N THR A 349 10.94 16.38 2.31
CA THR A 349 10.26 17.69 2.27
C THR A 349 10.40 18.53 3.54
N ASP A 350 10.76 17.92 4.67
CA ASP A 350 10.85 18.64 5.93
C ASP A 350 11.96 19.70 5.85
N PRO A 351 11.78 20.91 6.41
CA PRO A 351 12.81 21.94 6.39
C PRO A 351 13.91 21.67 7.44
N SER A 352 14.39 20.43 7.53
CA SER A 352 15.34 19.99 8.56
C SER A 352 16.43 19.08 7.98
N PRO A 353 17.72 19.43 8.17
CA PRO A 353 18.17 20.75 8.57
C PRO A 353 17.85 21.82 7.50
N THR A 354 17.87 23.09 7.89
CA THR A 354 17.94 24.18 6.91
C THR A 354 19.31 24.17 6.22
N LEU A 355 19.43 24.78 5.03
CA LEU A 355 20.73 24.91 4.34
C LEU A 355 21.79 25.58 5.22
N ALA A 356 21.42 26.63 5.97
CA ALA A 356 22.35 27.34 6.86
C ALA A 356 22.87 26.44 7.99
N GLN A 357 21.97 25.66 8.61
CA GLN A 357 22.37 24.69 9.63
C GLN A 357 23.25 23.58 9.06
N PHE A 358 22.89 23.05 7.88
CA PHE A 358 23.69 22.01 7.22
C PHE A 358 25.10 22.52 6.90
N LYS A 359 25.23 23.72 6.32
CA LYS A 359 26.51 24.38 6.07
C LYS A 359 27.33 24.54 7.36
N LYS A 360 26.69 24.93 8.46
CA LYS A 360 27.35 25.03 9.77
C LYS A 360 27.87 23.67 10.23
N TYR A 361 27.07 22.61 10.15
CA TYR A 361 27.51 21.27 10.55
C TYR A 361 28.69 20.76 9.74
N VAL A 362 28.71 21.04 8.44
CA VAL A 362 29.86 20.72 7.58
C VAL A 362 31.08 21.54 7.96
N ALA A 363 30.93 22.85 8.19
CA ALA A 363 32.03 23.72 8.61
C ALA A 363 32.61 23.33 9.99
N ASP A 364 31.75 22.86 10.90
CA ASP A 364 32.13 22.35 12.22
C ASP A 364 32.74 20.93 12.16
N GLY A 365 32.91 20.34 10.96
CA GLY A 365 33.48 18.99 10.77
C GLY A 365 32.59 17.86 11.30
N ARG A 366 31.27 18.06 11.39
CA ARG A 366 30.37 17.10 12.05
C ARG A 366 29.83 16.01 11.13
N ILE A 367 29.95 16.17 9.81
CA ILE A 367 29.39 15.27 8.79
C ILE A 367 30.50 14.90 7.82
N HIS A 368 30.76 13.61 7.62
CA HIS A 368 31.81 13.14 6.70
C HIS A 368 31.32 13.14 5.25
N TYR A 369 30.27 12.37 4.93
CA TYR A 369 29.76 12.24 3.56
C TYR A 369 28.33 12.76 3.39
N LEU A 370 27.98 13.23 2.19
CA LEU A 370 26.59 13.24 1.73
C LEU A 370 26.39 12.08 0.75
N VAL A 371 25.41 11.21 1.02
CA VAL A 371 24.97 10.20 0.06
C VAL A 371 24.14 10.87 -1.03
N ALA A 372 24.58 10.76 -2.29
CA ALA A 372 23.81 11.28 -3.39
C ALA A 372 22.56 10.42 -3.60
N SER A 373 21.39 11.05 -3.66
CA SER A 373 20.17 10.36 -4.06
C SER A 373 20.24 10.06 -5.56
N GLY A 374 20.43 8.80 -5.94
CA GLY A 374 20.12 8.36 -7.31
C GLY A 374 18.64 8.63 -7.60
N GLY A 375 18.35 9.27 -8.74
CA GLY A 375 17.05 9.57 -9.35
C GLY A 375 15.72 9.25 -8.62
N MET A 376 14.77 10.19 -8.75
CA MET A 376 13.34 10.13 -8.37
C MET A 376 12.97 10.27 -6.88
N GLY A 377 13.84 9.95 -5.92
CA GLY A 377 13.59 10.21 -4.48
C GLY A 377 13.65 11.70 -4.10
N GLY A 378 14.47 12.48 -4.82
CA GLY A 378 14.59 13.93 -4.63
C GLY A 378 13.53 14.77 -5.37
N ALA A 379 12.67 14.16 -6.18
CA ALA A 379 11.72 14.86 -7.05
C ALA A 379 10.33 15.12 -6.42
N MET A 380 10.06 14.59 -5.22
CA MET A 380 8.81 14.86 -4.47
C MET A 380 8.91 16.09 -3.56
N GLY A 381 10.13 16.54 -3.25
CA GLY A 381 10.36 17.90 -2.76
C GLY A 381 10.43 18.81 -3.97
N GLY A 382 9.55 19.82 -4.05
CA GLY A 382 9.64 20.83 -5.10
C GLY A 382 11.06 21.36 -5.25
N SER A 383 11.41 21.84 -6.45
CA SER A 383 12.75 22.33 -6.83
C SER A 383 13.35 23.36 -5.86
N ASP A 384 12.54 23.94 -4.97
CA ASP A 384 12.91 24.94 -3.98
C ASP A 384 12.92 24.42 -2.53
N GLY A 385 12.94 23.10 -2.31
CA GLY A 385 13.01 22.49 -0.98
C GLY A 385 14.39 22.63 -0.31
N ALA A 386 14.44 22.55 1.04
CA ALA A 386 15.70 22.59 1.78
C ALA A 386 16.68 21.48 1.36
N SER A 387 16.17 20.26 1.18
CA SER A 387 16.92 19.09 0.68
C SER A 387 17.56 19.36 -0.69
N SER A 388 16.80 19.91 -1.65
CA SER A 388 17.32 20.24 -2.99
C SER A 388 18.44 21.27 -2.91
N ARG A 389 18.25 22.36 -2.15
CA ARG A 389 19.30 23.37 -1.96
C ARG A 389 20.55 22.83 -1.28
N ILE A 390 20.40 21.91 -0.32
CA ILE A 390 21.54 21.23 0.33
C ILE A 390 22.29 20.40 -0.70
N THR A 391 21.59 19.54 -1.45
CA THR A 391 22.19 18.72 -2.50
C THR A 391 22.93 19.61 -3.49
N SER A 392 22.28 20.57 -4.13
CA SER A 392 22.93 21.44 -5.13
C SER A 392 24.15 22.20 -4.59
N TRP A 393 24.10 22.65 -3.33
CA TRP A 393 25.26 23.27 -2.70
C TRP A 393 26.42 22.27 -2.54
N VAL A 394 26.13 21.05 -2.10
CA VAL A 394 27.17 20.02 -1.92
C VAL A 394 27.78 19.61 -3.25
N GLU A 395 26.97 19.34 -4.27
CA GLU A 395 27.45 18.93 -5.59
C GLU A 395 28.36 19.98 -6.23
N ALA A 396 28.10 21.27 -5.97
CA ALA A 396 28.91 22.37 -6.47
C ALA A 396 30.19 22.63 -5.65
N THR A 397 30.29 22.11 -4.42
CA THR A 397 31.33 22.50 -3.46
C THR A 397 32.33 21.39 -3.15
N PHE A 398 31.91 20.12 -3.19
CA PHE A 398 32.67 19.00 -2.64
C PHE A 398 33.01 17.92 -3.67
N THR A 399 34.08 17.18 -3.40
CA THR A 399 34.57 16.12 -4.27
C THR A 399 33.60 14.94 -4.31
N LYS A 400 33.25 14.51 -5.52
CA LYS A 400 32.43 13.33 -5.77
C LYS A 400 33.26 12.05 -5.60
N VAL A 401 32.77 11.12 -4.80
CA VAL A 401 33.36 9.79 -4.56
C VAL A 401 32.34 8.72 -4.95
N THR A 402 32.66 7.89 -5.93
CA THR A 402 31.77 6.78 -6.35
C THR A 402 32.34 5.46 -5.87
N VAL A 403 31.56 4.72 -5.10
CA VAL A 403 31.93 3.38 -4.60
C VAL A 403 30.85 2.38 -5.03
N GLY A 404 31.26 1.41 -5.85
CA GLY A 404 30.33 0.50 -6.51
C GLY A 404 29.33 1.27 -7.38
N SER A 405 28.05 1.17 -7.06
CA SER A 405 26.96 1.88 -7.74
C SER A 405 26.46 3.12 -6.99
N THR A 406 26.98 3.39 -5.80
CA THR A 406 26.55 4.51 -4.96
C THR A 406 27.50 5.69 -5.13
N THR A 407 26.93 6.88 -5.28
CA THR A 407 27.67 8.14 -5.28
C THR A 407 27.60 8.79 -3.91
N PHE A 408 28.73 9.26 -3.41
CA PHE A 408 28.89 10.09 -2.22
C PHE A 408 29.58 11.40 -2.59
N TYR A 409 29.45 12.41 -1.73
CA TYR A 409 30.27 13.61 -1.75
C TYR A 409 31.02 13.71 -0.43
N ASP A 410 32.34 13.82 -0.49
CA ASP A 410 33.21 13.96 0.68
C ASP A 410 33.19 15.41 1.16
N LEU A 411 32.55 15.65 2.31
CA LEU A 411 32.35 16.99 2.85
C LEU A 411 33.60 17.56 3.52
N THR A 412 34.71 16.81 3.53
CA THR A 412 36.03 17.27 3.98
C THR A 412 36.91 17.76 2.82
N GLN A 413 36.57 17.39 1.58
CA GLN A 413 37.34 17.71 0.39
C GLN A 413 36.57 18.62 -0.56
N LYS A 414 37.01 19.87 -0.70
CA LYS A 414 36.45 20.78 -1.70
C LYS A 414 36.81 20.32 -3.11
N ALA A 415 35.86 20.43 -4.03
CA ALA A 415 36.10 20.19 -5.44
C ALA A 415 37.19 21.13 -5.96
N THR A 416 38.17 20.60 -6.68
CA THR A 416 39.16 21.41 -7.39
C THR A 416 38.47 22.19 -8.51
N SER A 417 38.65 23.51 -8.51
CA SER A 417 38.10 24.43 -9.51
C SER A 417 38.75 24.27 -10.88
#